data_AF-A0A962XT10-F1
#
_entry.id   AF-A0A962XT10-F1
#
_cell.length_a   1.000
_cell.length_b   1.000
_cell.length_c   1.000
_cell.angle_alpha   90.00
_cell.angle_beta   90.00
_cell.angle_gamma   90.00
#
_symmetry.space_group_name_H-M   'P 1'
#
loop_
_entity.id
_entity.type
_entity.pdbx_description
1 polymer ?
#
loop_
_entity_poly.entity_id
_entity_poly.type
_entity_poly.pdbx_seq_one_letter_code
_entity_poly.pdbx_strand_id
1 'polypeptide(L)'
;MLTRTLMTTTASLLLLLGSASASQQGEEREEAYLQLGPLPFEVLDLNGDGIVTADEHAQVHRERFDYRSQRGYPMRNMVNAPGFDLIDADHNGSVSREELTNWRTQRMSQRGCGWRTR
;
A
#
# COMPACT_ATOMS: atom_id res chain seq x y z
N MET A 1 -18.67 54.58 -39.46
CA MET A 1 -19.23 53.34 -40.06
C MET A 1 -18.40 52.17 -39.58
N LEU A 2 -19.04 51.23 -38.87
CA LEU A 2 -18.40 50.12 -38.16
C LEU A 2 -18.30 48.87 -39.05
N THR A 3 -17.10 48.36 -39.26
CA THR A 3 -16.79 47.04 -39.85
C THR A 3 -16.03 46.24 -38.79
N ARG A 4 -16.71 45.49 -37.91
CA ARG A 4 -16.95 44.03 -37.96
C ARG A 4 -15.71 43.20 -38.34
N THR A 5 -15.27 42.36 -37.39
CA THR A 5 -14.88 40.92 -37.46
C THR A 5 -13.71 40.65 -36.50
N LEU A 6 -13.97 40.05 -35.32
CA LEU A 6 -13.90 38.59 -35.11
C LEU A 6 -12.51 38.02 -35.42
N MET A 7 -11.64 37.93 -34.41
CA MET A 7 -10.54 36.93 -34.33
C MET A 7 -9.85 37.02 -32.96
N THR A 8 -10.61 36.80 -31.88
CA THR A 8 -10.06 36.42 -30.58
C THR A 8 -9.65 34.96 -30.65
N THR A 9 -8.45 34.68 -31.18
CA THR A 9 -7.84 33.34 -31.18
C THR A 9 -6.37 33.44 -30.81
N THR A 10 -6.06 33.93 -29.61
CA THR A 10 -4.81 33.55 -28.96
C THR A 10 -5.02 32.14 -28.42
N ALA A 11 -4.73 31.17 -29.27
CA ALA A 11 -4.78 29.75 -28.97
C ALA A 11 -3.92 29.47 -27.72
N SER A 12 -4.59 29.19 -26.62
CA SER A 12 -4.02 28.58 -25.43
C SER A 12 -3.57 27.16 -25.78
N LEU A 13 -2.30 26.99 -26.19
CA LEU A 13 -1.68 25.68 -26.33
C LEU A 13 -0.70 25.49 -25.16
N LEU A 14 -1.27 25.22 -23.98
CA LEU A 14 -0.55 24.72 -22.81
C LEU A 14 -0.42 23.21 -22.99
N LEU A 15 0.65 22.78 -23.66
CA LEU A 15 0.92 21.37 -23.92
C LEU A 15 2.39 21.10 -23.65
N LEU A 16 2.76 20.92 -22.38
CA LEU A 16 4.01 20.26 -22.03
C LEU A 16 3.93 19.65 -20.62
N LEU A 17 4.21 18.35 -20.60
CA LEU A 17 4.81 17.58 -19.50
C LEU A 17 3.84 17.07 -18.42
N GLY A 18 2.96 16.15 -18.82
CA GLY A 18 2.56 15.05 -17.94
C GLY A 18 3.73 14.07 -17.81
N SER A 19 4.65 14.34 -16.90
CA SER A 19 5.81 13.49 -16.62
C SER A 19 5.36 12.21 -15.91
N ALA A 20 5.53 11.08 -16.60
CA ALA A 20 5.80 9.74 -16.09
C ALA A 20 5.44 9.46 -14.60
N SER A 21 4.26 8.90 -14.35
CA SER A 21 3.91 8.32 -13.04
C SER A 21 4.16 6.80 -12.98
N ALA A 22 5.02 6.25 -13.83
CA ALA A 22 5.29 4.80 -13.88
C ALA A 22 6.50 4.37 -13.03
N SER A 23 7.36 5.31 -12.62
CA SER A 23 8.58 5.01 -11.85
C SER A 23 8.48 5.30 -10.35
N GLN A 24 7.45 6.00 -9.87
CA GLN A 24 7.26 6.27 -8.43
C GLN A 24 6.74 5.05 -7.65
N GLN A 25 5.88 4.23 -8.24
CA GLN A 25 5.28 3.08 -7.54
C GLN A 25 6.30 1.99 -7.16
N GLY A 26 7.38 1.81 -7.93
CA GLY A 26 8.41 0.82 -7.61
C GLY A 26 9.27 1.23 -6.41
N GLU A 27 9.70 2.50 -6.38
CA GLU A 27 10.57 3.03 -5.32
C GLU A 27 9.83 3.15 -3.98
N GLU A 28 8.56 3.56 -3.99
CA GLU A 28 7.72 3.63 -2.79
C GLU A 28 7.50 2.25 -2.14
N ARG A 29 7.39 1.18 -2.95
CA ARG A 29 7.24 -0.20 -2.45
C ARG A 29 8.52 -0.71 -1.79
N GLU A 30 9.67 -0.40 -2.36
CA GLU A 30 10.96 -0.74 -1.76
C GLU A 30 11.16 -0.04 -0.41
N GLU A 31 10.81 1.24 -0.31
CA GLU A 31 10.83 1.96 0.97
C GLU A 31 9.88 1.34 1.99
N ALA A 32 8.67 0.94 1.57
CA ALA A 32 7.71 0.26 2.42
C ALA A 32 8.24 -1.09 2.94
N TYR A 33 9.06 -1.81 2.17
CA TYR A 33 9.68 -3.07 2.60
C TYR A 33 10.72 -2.88 3.70
N LEU A 34 11.42 -1.75 3.68
CA LEU A 34 12.40 -1.38 4.72
C LEU A 34 11.74 -0.88 6.01
N GLN A 35 10.51 -0.40 5.94
CA GLN A 35 9.80 0.11 7.10
C GLN A 35 9.62 -0.98 8.18
N LEU A 36 9.94 -0.64 9.43
CA LEU A 36 9.61 -1.46 10.58
C LEU A 36 8.11 -1.33 10.89
N GLY A 37 7.30 -2.25 10.39
CA GLY A 37 5.86 -2.24 10.66
C GLY A 37 4.99 -3.04 9.70
N PRO A 38 3.66 -2.93 9.86
CA PRO A 38 2.68 -3.40 8.88
C PRO A 38 2.83 -2.65 7.56
N LEU A 39 2.75 -3.35 6.43
CA LEU A 39 2.73 -2.73 5.10
C LEU A 39 1.41 -1.97 4.88
N PRO A 40 1.37 -0.85 4.17
CA PRO A 40 0.10 -0.19 3.80
C PRO A 40 -0.73 -1.08 2.86
N PHE A 41 -2.03 -0.84 2.78
CA PHE A 41 -2.94 -1.65 1.95
C PHE A 41 -2.57 -1.56 0.47
N GLU A 42 -2.20 -0.36 0.04
CA GLU A 42 -1.80 -0.01 -1.33
C GLU A 42 -0.57 -0.78 -1.81
N VAL A 43 0.26 -1.29 -0.89
CA VAL A 43 1.43 -2.11 -1.23
C VAL A 43 1.06 -3.58 -1.32
N LEU A 44 0.05 -4.02 -0.57
CA LEU A 44 -0.47 -5.39 -0.57
C LEU A 44 -1.34 -5.66 -1.80
N ASP A 45 -2.17 -4.69 -2.17
CA ASP A 45 -3.00 -4.71 -3.38
C ASP A 45 -2.11 -4.47 -4.61
N LEU A 46 -1.79 -5.56 -5.30
CA LEU A 46 -0.89 -5.56 -6.46
C LEU A 46 -1.57 -5.06 -7.73
N ASN A 47 -2.87 -5.33 -7.85
CA ASN A 47 -3.64 -5.09 -9.07
C ASN A 47 -4.47 -3.79 -8.99
N GLY A 48 -4.63 -3.21 -7.79
CA GLY A 48 -5.36 -1.97 -7.54
C GLY A 48 -6.88 -2.13 -7.53
N ASP A 49 -7.40 -3.34 -7.30
CA ASP A 49 -8.84 -3.63 -7.33
C ASP A 49 -9.55 -3.26 -6.01
N GLY A 50 -8.79 -2.85 -4.98
CA GLY A 50 -9.33 -2.47 -3.68
C GLY A 50 -9.55 -3.65 -2.73
N ILE A 51 -9.08 -4.84 -3.10
CA ILE A 51 -9.13 -6.08 -2.33
C ILE A 51 -7.71 -6.69 -2.31
N VAL A 52 -7.38 -7.43 -1.25
CA VAL A 52 -6.12 -8.20 -1.21
C VAL A 52 -6.45 -9.67 -1.18
N THR A 53 -6.02 -10.40 -2.20
CA THR A 53 -6.17 -11.86 -2.24
C THR A 53 -5.05 -12.57 -1.47
N ALA A 54 -5.26 -13.86 -1.16
CA ALA A 54 -4.23 -14.68 -0.50
C ALA A 54 -2.94 -14.77 -1.31
N ASP A 55 -3.05 -14.84 -2.64
CA ASP A 55 -1.90 -14.91 -3.55
C ASP A 55 -1.08 -13.62 -3.54
N GLU A 56 -1.76 -12.47 -3.58
CA GLU A 56 -1.10 -11.15 -3.53
C GLU A 56 -0.42 -10.92 -2.19
N HIS A 57 -1.10 -11.26 -1.09
CA HIS A 57 -0.51 -11.21 0.25
C HIS A 57 0.75 -12.09 0.34
N ALA A 58 0.68 -13.33 -0.15
CA ALA A 58 1.80 -14.26 -0.14
C ALA A 58 2.95 -13.80 -1.05
N GLN A 59 2.65 -13.18 -2.19
CA GLN A 59 3.64 -12.59 -3.08
C GLN A 59 4.37 -11.43 -2.40
N VAL A 60 3.64 -10.45 -1.89
CA VAL A 60 4.22 -9.26 -1.24
C VAL A 60 5.04 -9.65 0.00
N HIS A 61 4.60 -10.66 0.76
CA HIS A 61 5.38 -11.18 1.88
C HIS A 61 6.69 -11.84 1.45
N ARG A 62 6.69 -12.60 0.35
CA ARG A 62 7.91 -13.21 -0.23
C ARG A 62 8.86 -12.13 -0.75
N GLU A 63 8.35 -11.17 -1.52
CA GLU A 63 9.15 -10.06 -2.05
C GLU A 63 9.81 -9.26 -0.92
N ARG A 64 9.06 -8.93 0.13
CA ARG A 64 9.62 -8.26 1.31
C ARG A 64 10.67 -9.12 2.02
N PHE A 65 10.45 -10.44 2.12
CA PHE A 65 11.40 -11.35 2.73
C PHE A 65 12.72 -11.35 1.97
N ASP A 66 12.66 -11.54 0.65
CA ASP A 66 13.84 -11.60 -0.22
C ASP A 66 14.59 -10.27 -0.19
N TYR A 67 13.88 -9.15 -0.30
CA TYR A 67 14.46 -7.81 -0.29
C TYR A 67 15.22 -7.52 1.02
N ARG A 68 14.62 -7.85 2.16
CA ARG A 68 15.25 -7.67 3.47
C ARG A 68 16.41 -8.64 3.69
N SER A 69 16.34 -9.85 3.12
CA SER A 69 17.37 -10.89 3.25
C SER A 69 18.63 -10.45 2.53
N GLN A 70 18.49 -9.96 1.30
CA GLN A 70 19.58 -9.46 0.48
C GLN A 70 20.30 -8.27 1.14
N ARG A 71 19.59 -7.42 1.88
CA ARG A 71 20.15 -6.27 2.60
C ARG A 71 20.65 -6.57 4.01
N GLY A 72 20.61 -7.83 4.45
CA GLY A 72 21.14 -8.24 5.76
C GLY A 72 20.28 -7.81 6.96
N TYR A 73 18.99 -7.54 6.77
CA TYR A 73 18.11 -7.23 7.89
C TYR A 73 17.86 -8.47 8.78
N PRO A 74 17.71 -8.29 10.11
CA PRO A 74 17.46 -9.40 11.01
C PRO A 74 16.04 -9.98 10.82
N MET A 75 15.96 -11.28 10.50
CA MET A 75 14.70 -11.99 10.22
C MET A 75 13.95 -12.54 11.45
N ARG A 76 14.36 -12.17 12.67
CA ARG A 76 13.90 -12.79 13.93
C ARG A 76 12.39 -12.70 14.17
N ASN A 77 11.72 -11.67 13.67
CA ASN A 77 10.30 -11.42 13.92
C ASN A 77 9.39 -11.65 12.70
N MET A 78 9.93 -12.17 11.60
CA MET A 78 9.15 -12.37 10.38
C MET A 78 8.30 -13.64 10.40
N VAL A 79 8.68 -14.63 11.21
CA VAL A 79 7.86 -15.82 11.48
C VAL A 79 6.58 -15.46 12.25
N ASN A 80 6.59 -14.36 12.99
CA ASN A 80 5.45 -13.89 13.77
C ASN A 80 4.61 -12.84 12.99
N ALA A 81 4.79 -12.79 11.67
CA ALA A 81 3.93 -12.04 10.80
C ALA A 81 2.52 -12.68 10.82
N PRO A 82 1.45 -11.87 10.87
CA PRO A 82 0.10 -12.40 10.76
C PRO A 82 -0.08 -13.13 9.43
N GLY A 83 -0.72 -14.30 9.48
CA GLY A 83 -1.21 -14.97 8.29
C GLY A 83 -2.41 -14.24 7.69
N PHE A 84 -2.68 -14.49 6.41
CA PHE A 84 -3.83 -13.98 5.69
C PHE A 84 -5.15 -14.33 6.41
N ASP A 85 -5.29 -15.57 6.85
CA ASP A 85 -6.49 -16.10 7.54
C ASP A 85 -6.80 -15.40 8.88
N LEU A 86 -5.82 -14.70 9.47
CA LEU A 86 -6.06 -13.91 10.69
C LEU A 86 -6.66 -12.53 10.39
N ILE A 87 -6.52 -12.07 9.15
CA ILE A 87 -6.98 -10.76 8.69
C ILE A 87 -8.33 -10.92 8.00
N ASP A 88 -8.49 -11.95 7.17
CA ASP A 88 -9.75 -12.37 6.56
C ASP A 88 -10.68 -12.95 7.64
N ALA A 89 -11.50 -12.08 8.23
CA ALA A 89 -12.34 -12.42 9.38
C ALA A 89 -13.66 -13.07 8.96
N ASP A 90 -14.13 -12.78 7.75
CA ASP A 90 -15.34 -13.38 7.19
C ASP A 90 -15.07 -14.64 6.35
N HIS A 91 -13.79 -14.96 6.11
CA HIS A 91 -13.31 -16.12 5.35
C HIS A 91 -13.84 -16.14 3.91
N ASN A 92 -14.01 -14.96 3.32
CA ASN A 92 -14.46 -14.83 1.93
C ASN A 92 -13.33 -15.07 0.90
N GLY A 93 -12.08 -15.26 1.36
CA GLY A 93 -10.90 -15.47 0.53
C GLY A 93 -10.25 -14.17 0.05
N SER A 94 -10.60 -13.05 0.65
CA SER A 94 -10.22 -11.70 0.24
C SER A 94 -10.21 -10.74 1.44
N VAL A 95 -9.16 -9.93 1.57
CA VAL A 95 -9.06 -8.95 2.66
C VAL A 95 -9.45 -7.58 2.15
N SER A 96 -10.51 -7.03 2.73
CA SER A 96 -10.90 -5.64 2.51
C SER A 96 -10.06 -4.66 3.33
N ARG A 97 -10.12 -3.38 2.95
CA ARG A 97 -9.45 -2.29 3.68
C ARG A 97 -9.96 -2.16 5.11
N GLU A 98 -11.26 -2.35 5.30
CA GLU A 98 -11.94 -2.29 6.60
C GLU A 98 -11.44 -3.40 7.52
N GLU A 99 -11.36 -4.64 7.04
CA GLU A 99 -10.86 -5.78 7.81
C GLU A 99 -9.42 -5.60 8.25
N LEU A 100 -8.55 -5.20 7.32
CA LEU A 100 -7.15 -4.89 7.61
C LEU A 100 -7.02 -3.80 8.68
N THR A 101 -7.87 -2.77 8.63
CA THR A 101 -7.86 -1.64 9.59
C THR A 101 -8.38 -2.07 10.97
N ASN A 102 -9.47 -2.84 11.01
CA ASN A 102 -10.02 -3.39 12.24
C ASN A 102 -9.02 -4.32 12.92
N TRP A 103 -8.41 -5.22 12.16
CA TRP A 103 -7.38 -6.14 12.64
C TRP A 103 -6.19 -5.40 13.27
N ARG A 104 -5.70 -4.33 12.61
CA ARG A 104 -4.63 -3.46 13.16
C ARG A 104 -5.04 -2.80 14.46
N THR A 105 -6.24 -2.23 14.49
CA THR A 105 -6.80 -1.54 15.66
C THR A 105 -6.91 -2.49 16.84
N GLN A 106 -7.39 -3.71 16.59
CA GLN A 106 -7.50 -4.77 17.60
C GLN A 106 -6.13 -5.17 18.15
N ARG A 107 -5.09 -5.34 17.31
CA ARG A 107 -3.73 -5.61 17.79
C ARG A 107 -3.14 -4.47 18.60
N MET A 108 -3.40 -3.22 18.22
CA MET A 108 -2.91 -2.05 18.96
C MET A 108 -3.56 -1.98 20.35
N SER A 109 -4.87 -2.22 20.43
CA SER A 109 -5.61 -2.30 21.70
C SER A 109 -5.06 -3.38 22.62
N GLN A 110 -4.78 -4.58 22.09
CA GLN A 110 -4.20 -5.68 22.88
C GLN A 110 -2.79 -5.39 23.41
N ARG A 111 -2.02 -4.52 22.74
CA ARG A 111 -0.66 -4.12 23.19
C ARG A 111 -0.69 -3.01 24.26
N GLY A 112 -1.77 -2.24 24.35
CA GLY A 112 -1.91 -1.10 25.28
C GLY A 112 -2.22 -1.48 26.73
N CYS A 113 -2.76 -2.68 26.98
CA CYS A 113 -3.26 -3.07 28.30
C CYS A 113 -2.26 -3.84 29.20
N GLY A 114 -0.98 -3.93 28.83
CA GLY A 114 0.03 -4.70 29.58
C GLY A 114 0.65 -4.01 30.81
N TRP A 115 0.36 -2.73 31.07
CA TRP A 115 1.06 -1.93 32.10
C TRP A 115 0.29 -1.81 33.43
N ARG A 116 -0.90 -2.40 33.55
CA ARG A 116 -1.82 -2.14 34.67
C ARG A 116 -2.32 -3.41 35.36
N THR A 117 -1.41 -4.32 35.69
CA THR A 117 -1.58 -5.31 36.76
C THR A 117 -0.21 -5.66 37.32
N ARG A 118 0.19 -4.98 38.40
CA ARG A 118 1.11 -5.45 39.42
C ARG A 118 0.63 -4.90 40.76
#